data_AF-A0A530QHG3-F1
#
_entry.id   AF-A0A530QHG3-F1
#
_cell.length_a   1.000
_cell.length_b   1.000
_cell.length_c   1.000
_cell.angle_alpha   90.00
_cell.angle_beta   90.00
_cell.angle_gamma   90.00
#
_symmetry.space_group_name_H-M   'P 1'
#
loop_
_entity.id
_entity.type
_entity.pdbx_description
1 polymer ?
#
loop_
_entity_poly.entity_id
_entity_poly.type
_entity_poly.pdbx_seq_one_letter_code
_entity_poly.pdbx_strand_id
1 'polypeptide(L)'
;VFAKPGQQTSRSVNFIAAHDGMTLADIVAYEHKHNEANGEQNRDGHDDNLSWNNGVEGETGDRGIVAARFDDQCALLATLFASRGTVMLTAGDEFGRTQKGNN
;
A
#
# COMPACT_ATOMS: atom_id res chain seq x y z
N VAL A 1 24.74 10.83 6.04
CA VAL A 1 23.54 10.18 6.62
C VAL A 1 22.75 11.13 7.51
N PHE A 2 23.40 12.10 8.18
CA PHE A 2 22.74 13.26 8.78
C PHE A 2 22.88 14.49 7.90
N ALA A 3 21.85 15.30 7.81
CA ALA A 3 21.94 16.60 7.13
C ALA A 3 22.24 17.73 8.11
N LYS A 4 23.03 18.70 7.65
CA LYS A 4 23.33 19.91 8.41
C LYS A 4 22.16 20.90 8.35
N PRO A 5 21.92 21.70 9.40
CA PRO A 5 20.92 22.77 9.36
C PRO A 5 21.22 23.75 8.21
N GLY A 6 20.24 23.99 7.34
CA GLY A 6 20.34 24.95 6.22
C GLY A 6 20.52 24.34 4.81
N GLN A 7 20.66 23.02 4.69
CA GLN A 7 20.61 22.34 3.38
C GLN A 7 19.16 21.92 3.09
N GLN A 8 18.58 22.26 1.93
CA GLN A 8 17.32 21.62 1.49
C GLN A 8 17.62 20.16 1.16
N THR A 9 17.21 19.23 2.02
CA THR A 9 17.69 17.85 2.07
C THR A 9 16.99 16.87 1.12
N SER A 10 15.79 17.22 0.70
CA SER A 10 15.02 16.68 -0.42
C SER A 10 13.71 17.47 -0.43
N ARG A 11 13.10 17.69 -1.59
CA ARG A 11 11.73 18.23 -1.68
C ARG A 11 10.70 17.12 -1.93
N SER A 12 11.12 15.85 -1.86
CA SER A 12 10.26 14.69 -2.06
C SER A 12 9.53 14.28 -0.78
N VAL A 13 8.25 13.94 -0.95
CA VAL A 13 7.47 13.16 0.01
C VAL A 13 7.30 11.78 -0.60
N ASN A 14 7.79 10.75 0.08
CA ASN A 14 7.71 9.37 -0.36
C ASN A 14 6.57 8.69 0.42
N PHE A 15 5.76 7.91 -0.27
CA PHE A 15 4.65 7.14 0.28
C PHE A 15 4.42 5.90 -0.59
N ILE A 16 3.72 4.91 -0.04
CA ILE A 16 3.32 3.70 -0.76
C ILE A 16 1.82 3.71 -1.01
N ALA A 17 1.04 3.89 0.06
CA ALA A 17 -0.39 4.03 0.02
C ALA A 17 -0.79 5.42 0.53
N ALA A 18 -1.88 5.96 -0.01
CA ALA A 18 -2.49 7.21 0.37
C ALA A 18 -3.95 6.98 0.80
N HIS A 19 -4.72 8.06 0.95
CA HIS A 19 -6.17 7.96 1.15
C HIS A 19 -6.90 7.58 -0.14
N ASP A 20 -6.41 8.07 -1.28
CA ASP A 20 -6.85 7.65 -2.61
C ASP A 20 -6.03 6.43 -3.04
N GLY A 21 -6.69 5.38 -3.49
CA GLY A 21 -6.08 4.12 -3.88
C GLY A 21 -6.14 3.04 -2.81
N MET A 22 -5.43 1.95 -3.08
CA MET A 22 -5.37 0.79 -2.20
C MET A 22 -4.59 1.10 -0.91
N THR A 23 -5.00 0.46 0.18
CA THR A 23 -4.20 0.41 1.42
C THR A 23 -2.94 -0.45 1.23
N LEU A 24 -1.97 -0.32 2.13
CA LEU A 24 -0.77 -1.16 2.07
C LEU A 24 -1.10 -2.66 2.11
N ALA A 25 -2.07 -3.05 2.94
CA ALA A 25 -2.50 -4.45 3.04
C ALA A 25 -3.23 -4.92 1.78
N ASP A 26 -4.00 -4.03 1.14
CA ASP A 26 -4.73 -4.37 -0.09
C ASP A 26 -3.81 -4.48 -1.31
N ILE A 27 -2.72 -3.70 -1.38
CA ILE A 27 -1.72 -3.79 -2.47
C ILE A 27 -1.16 -5.20 -2.61
N VAL A 28 -1.01 -5.94 -1.50
CA VAL A 28 -0.47 -7.32 -1.51
C VAL A 28 -1.55 -8.40 -1.55
N ALA A 29 -2.82 -8.01 -1.56
CA ALA A 29 -3.97 -8.92 -1.45
C ALA A 29 -4.95 -8.84 -2.62
N TYR A 30 -4.96 -7.75 -3.38
CA TYR A 30 -5.91 -7.49 -4.46
C TYR A 30 -5.18 -7.04 -5.72
N GLU A 31 -5.38 -7.74 -6.83
CA GLU A 31 -4.87 -7.35 -8.15
C GLU A 31 -5.86 -6.43 -8.87
N HIS A 32 -7.14 -6.52 -8.54
CA HIS A 32 -8.18 -5.68 -9.12
C HIS A 32 -8.86 -4.82 -8.05
N LYS A 33 -9.46 -3.71 -8.48
CA LYS A 33 -10.31 -2.88 -7.62
C LYS A 33 -11.68 -3.52 -7.42
N HIS A 34 -12.21 -3.38 -6.20
CA HIS A 34 -13.51 -3.89 -5.76
C HIS A 34 -14.33 -2.73 -5.17
N ASN A 35 -14.72 -1.79 -6.04
CA ASN A 35 -15.44 -0.56 -5.70
C ASN A 35 -16.96 -0.72 -5.84
N GLU A 36 -17.50 -1.95 -5.91
CA GLU A 36 -18.93 -2.20 -6.11
C GLU A 36 -19.80 -1.53 -5.04
N ALA A 37 -19.27 -1.40 -3.82
CA ALA A 37 -19.93 -0.73 -2.70
C ALA A 37 -20.17 0.77 -2.95
N ASN A 38 -19.44 1.40 -3.88
CA ASN A 38 -19.54 2.82 -4.19
C ASN A 38 -20.77 3.13 -5.07
N GLY A 39 -21.41 2.10 -5.66
CA GLY A 39 -22.65 2.25 -6.43
C GLY A 39 -22.44 2.68 -7.89
N GLU A 40 -21.20 2.82 -8.35
CA GLU A 40 -20.85 3.24 -9.71
C GLU A 40 -20.51 2.07 -10.65
N GLN A 41 -20.89 0.84 -10.27
CA GLN A 41 -20.60 -0.40 -11.03
C GLN A 41 -19.10 -0.62 -11.26
N ASN A 42 -18.28 -0.31 -10.24
CA ASN A 42 -16.82 -0.46 -10.27
C ASN A 42 -16.14 0.39 -11.39
N ARG A 43 -16.77 1.48 -11.83
CA ARG A 43 -16.21 2.38 -12.85
C ARG A 43 -15.34 3.47 -12.26
N ASP A 44 -15.52 3.76 -10.99
CA ASP A 44 -14.72 4.68 -10.19
C ASP A 44 -13.40 4.03 -9.74
N GLY A 45 -12.48 4.83 -9.21
CA GLY A 45 -11.14 4.36 -8.80
C GLY A 45 -10.17 4.15 -9.98
N HIS A 46 -8.89 3.92 -9.64
CA HIS A 46 -7.82 3.72 -10.62
C HIS A 46 -7.65 2.24 -10.97
N ASP A 47 -7.39 1.92 -12.25
CA ASP A 47 -7.24 0.53 -12.69
C ASP A 47 -5.80 0.00 -12.50
N ASP A 48 -4.78 0.85 -12.64
CA ASP A 48 -3.36 0.46 -12.56
C ASP A 48 -2.78 0.68 -11.15
N ASN A 49 -3.14 -0.18 -10.19
CA ASN A 49 -2.70 -0.04 -8.79
C ASN A 49 -1.26 -0.51 -8.50
N LEU A 50 -0.59 -1.12 -9.49
CA LEU A 50 0.70 -1.80 -9.30
C LEU A 50 0.68 -2.78 -8.11
N SER A 51 -0.44 -3.49 -7.96
CA SER A 51 -0.71 -4.43 -6.87
C SER A 51 -0.52 -5.88 -7.31
N TRP A 52 -0.36 -6.78 -6.33
CA TRP A 52 -0.16 -8.21 -6.56
C TRP A 52 -0.76 -9.02 -5.41
N ASN A 53 -1.67 -9.94 -5.72
CA ASN A 53 -2.49 -10.63 -4.72
C ASN A 53 -1.83 -11.86 -4.07
N ASN A 54 -0.55 -12.15 -4.37
CA ASN A 54 0.14 -13.36 -3.90
C ASN A 54 -0.53 -14.68 -4.34
N GLY A 55 -1.22 -14.66 -5.49
CA GLY A 55 -1.80 -15.83 -6.14
C GLY A 55 -3.26 -16.12 -5.80
N VAL A 56 -3.86 -15.41 -4.85
CA VAL A 56 -5.29 -15.52 -4.49
C VAL A 56 -5.87 -14.13 -4.33
N GLU A 57 -6.95 -13.81 -5.03
CA GLU A 57 -7.61 -12.51 -4.88
C GLU A 57 -8.34 -12.40 -3.54
N GLY A 58 -7.99 -11.38 -2.74
CA GLY A 58 -8.63 -11.06 -1.47
C GLY A 58 -8.22 -11.92 -0.28
N GLU A 59 -9.10 -12.01 0.72
CA GLU A 59 -8.87 -12.78 1.96
C GLU A 59 -8.68 -14.28 1.67
N THR A 60 -7.70 -14.91 2.32
CA THR A 60 -7.42 -16.34 2.17
C THR A 60 -7.02 -16.98 3.49
N GLY A 61 -7.37 -18.27 3.65
CA GLY A 61 -6.94 -19.10 4.77
C GLY A 61 -5.61 -19.82 4.52
N ASP A 62 -5.01 -19.69 3.34
CA ASP A 62 -3.72 -20.28 3.02
C ASP A 62 -2.60 -19.58 3.81
N ARG A 63 -2.00 -20.32 4.74
CA ARG A 63 -0.95 -19.80 5.63
C ARG A 63 0.31 -19.39 4.86
N GLY A 64 0.62 -20.02 3.74
CA GLY A 64 1.77 -19.68 2.91
C GLY A 64 1.59 -18.31 2.26
N ILE A 65 0.39 -18.04 1.73
CA ILE A 65 0.05 -16.76 1.12
C ILE A 65 -0.01 -15.65 2.18
N VAL A 66 -0.63 -15.91 3.33
CA VAL A 66 -0.69 -14.93 4.44
C VAL A 66 0.70 -14.53 4.92
N ALA A 67 1.62 -15.49 5.04
CA ALA A 67 3.01 -15.20 5.40
C ALA A 67 3.73 -14.38 4.32
N ALA A 68 3.60 -14.76 3.05
CA ALA A 68 4.20 -14.02 1.93
C ALA A 68 3.72 -12.55 1.90
N ARG A 69 2.41 -12.33 2.07
CA ARG A 69 1.83 -10.98 2.14
C ARG A 69 2.37 -10.15 3.31
N PHE A 70 2.62 -10.78 4.46
CA PHE A 70 3.20 -10.09 5.60
C PHE A 70 4.65 -9.68 5.31
N ASP A 71 5.43 -10.58 4.71
CA ASP A 71 6.81 -10.31 4.31
C ASP A 71 6.89 -9.19 3.26
N ASP A 72 5.98 -9.19 2.27
CA ASP A 72 5.89 -8.14 1.25
C ASP A 72 5.54 -6.77 1.83
N GLN A 73 4.57 -6.70 2.75
CA GLN A 73 4.24 -5.45 3.45
C GLN A 73 5.45 -4.92 4.23
N CYS A 74 6.18 -5.81 4.90
CA CYS A 74 7.40 -5.45 5.62
C CYS A 74 8.49 -4.96 4.66
N ALA A 75 8.67 -5.60 3.51
CA ALA A 75 9.64 -5.20 2.49
C ALA A 75 9.33 -3.83 1.87
N LEU A 76 8.05 -3.56 1.60
CA LEU A 76 7.57 -2.26 1.12
C LEU A 76 7.86 -1.17 2.16
N LEU A 77 7.44 -1.37 3.42
CA LEU A 77 7.72 -0.42 4.51
C LEU A 77 9.22 -0.21 4.72
N ALA A 78 10.02 -1.27 4.70
CA ALA A 78 11.47 -1.17 4.82
C ALA A 78 12.07 -0.31 3.69
N THR A 79 11.58 -0.46 2.47
CA THR A 79 12.00 0.35 1.31
C THR A 79 11.64 1.83 1.52
N LEU A 80 10.43 2.12 1.99
CA LEU A 80 10.00 3.48 2.29
C LEU A 80 10.87 4.12 3.39
N PHE A 81 11.14 3.41 4.48
CA PHE A 81 11.98 3.91 5.57
C PHE A 81 13.46 4.02 5.21
N ALA A 82 13.94 3.23 4.26
CA ALA A 82 15.31 3.32 3.74
C ALA A 82 15.48 4.44 2.69
N SER A 83 14.39 5.05 2.22
CA SER A 83 14.41 6.08 1.19
C SER A 83 14.89 7.45 1.70
N ARG A 84 15.43 8.29 0.80
CA ARG A 84 15.74 9.69 1.11
C ARG A 84 14.52 10.56 0.86
N GLY A 85 14.16 11.39 1.83
CA GLY A 85 13.03 12.33 1.73
C GLY A 85 12.20 12.34 3.00
N THR A 86 11.06 13.02 2.93
CA THR A 86 10.05 12.94 3.99
C THR A 86 9.21 11.70 3.75
N VAL A 87 9.10 10.83 4.75
CA VAL A 87 8.21 9.66 4.70
C VAL A 87 6.81 10.09 5.10
N MET A 88 5.81 9.71 4.31
CA MET A 88 4.40 9.78 4.66
C MET A 88 3.86 8.35 4.78
N LEU A 89 3.23 8.07 5.93
CA LEU A 89 2.56 6.81 6.21
C LEU A 89 1.06 7.09 6.39
N THR A 90 0.22 6.35 5.67
CA THR A 90 -1.23 6.49 5.77
C THR A 90 -1.73 5.80 7.03
N ALA A 91 -2.60 6.48 7.77
CA ALA A 91 -3.13 5.96 9.03
C ALA A 91 -3.83 4.59 8.82
N GLY A 92 -3.50 3.65 9.71
CA GLY A 92 -3.99 2.28 9.69
C GLY A 92 -3.10 1.31 8.92
N ASP A 93 -2.24 1.76 8.01
CA ASP A 93 -1.29 0.85 7.33
C ASP A 93 -0.31 0.22 8.32
N GLU A 94 -0.04 0.89 9.44
CA GLU A 94 0.81 0.37 10.52
C GLU A 94 0.24 -0.87 11.23
N PHE A 95 -1.07 -1.14 11.08
CA PHE A 95 -1.74 -2.32 11.65
C PHE A 95 -2.39 -3.22 10.59
N GLY A 96 -2.13 -2.97 9.29
CA GLY A 96 -2.72 -3.76 8.20
C GLY A 96 -4.19 -3.43 7.92
N ARG A 97 -4.57 -2.14 7.98
CA ARG A 97 -5.90 -1.67 7.56
C ARG A 97 -6.18 -2.14 6.13
N THR A 98 -7.39 -2.67 5.91
CA THR A 98 -7.91 -3.07 4.60
C THR A 98 -9.20 -2.31 4.28
N GLN A 99 -9.39 -1.99 3.01
CA GLN A 99 -10.63 -1.52 2.40
C GLN A 99 -11.27 -2.59 1.52
N LYS A 100 -10.80 -3.85 1.65
CA LYS A 100 -11.28 -5.02 0.91
C LYS A 100 -11.18 -4.85 -0.61
N GLY A 101 -10.10 -4.23 -1.07
CA GLY A 101 -9.87 -3.95 -2.48
C GLY A 101 -10.58 -2.71 -3.02
N ASN A 102 -11.31 -1.96 -2.19
CA ASN A 102 -11.86 -0.66 -2.56
C ASN A 102 -10.75 0.40 -2.58
N ASN A 103 -10.58 1.06 -3.72
CA ASN A 103 -9.49 1.99 -3.99
C ASN A 103 -9.97 3.39 -4.43
#